data_AF-A0A453K921-F1
#
_entry.id   AF-A0A453K921-F1
#
_cell.length_a   1.000
_cell.length_b   1.000
_cell.length_c   1.000
_cell.angle_alpha   90.00
_cell.angle_beta   90.00
_cell.angle_gamma   90.00
#
_symmetry.space_group_name_H-M   'P 1'
#
loop_
_entity.id
_entity.type
_entity.pdbx_description
1 polymer ?
#
loop_
_entity_poly.entity_id
_entity_poly.type
_entity_poly.pdbx_seq_one_letter_code
_entity_poly.pdbx_strand_id
1 'polypeptide(L)'
;MLSLLEKSYSLVDIGPNPENRDEAIKFRKFWGEKAELRRFKDGAIAESTVWETETWERHTIIKRIADYVLSKHLLLRQEDLTHVVDQLDFCLLVGGQDPVSSSGALLEAFDTLAKQLRLLDDVPLKISTVQPLDSAFRHTSVFPPEPHPLAYEKSSQRLPNFAATCVRSLEVMIQLEGSGNWPLDPVAMEKTKSAFLLRIGESLEDRGMFVTASEDEVNVLTSGYSFLLKIFHERGLVVQKQAGDSNIQSAPSEDKELFFRSQHSSMINGLHGIYQAYGPVVRLAKRWISAHLFSSFISEEAVELVAAYLFLRPFPFHAPSSRVTGFLRFLRLLSSFDWTFSPMIVDINNDFNLKDEKEINENFMLSRRSYEQNPHDIEPAMFLATSYDKSSEAWTKQSPSKSVLKRIASYAKSSAELLTNLIIHGQSGQYTWECLYRTPLSNYDAVILLHKEKLCRPHHVLFPAEIPNGKLVIQGKPSNDFHPYMPLSKSVVRSLHDTRDKLLVNFDPTAYFLRDLKVKSKLSSFGCIRYVNPLSM
;
A
#
# COMPACT_ATOMS: atom_id res chain seq x y z
N MET A 1 24.35 6.90 10.47
CA MET A 1 23.05 6.50 11.03
C MET A 1 22.34 5.51 10.10
N LEU A 2 22.15 5.82 8.81
CA LEU A 2 21.51 4.91 7.84
C LEU A 2 22.18 3.52 7.76
N SER A 3 23.52 3.46 7.69
CA SER A 3 24.28 2.19 7.70
C SER A 3 24.12 1.33 8.97
N LEU A 4 23.70 1.93 10.10
CA LEU A 4 23.41 1.19 11.33
C LEU A 4 21.97 0.65 11.32
N LEU A 5 21.02 1.39 10.72
CA LEU A 5 19.65 0.91 10.53
C LEU A 5 19.60 -0.28 9.56
N GLU A 6 20.34 -0.24 8.46
CA GLU A 6 20.39 -1.38 7.52
C GLU A 6 20.92 -2.65 8.19
N LYS A 7 21.92 -2.50 9.06
CA LYS A 7 22.45 -3.63 9.85
C LYS A 7 21.43 -4.19 10.83
N SER A 8 20.45 -3.41 11.30
CA SER A 8 19.46 -3.88 12.28
C SER A 8 18.53 -4.98 11.76
N TYR A 9 18.46 -5.16 10.44
CA TYR A 9 17.69 -6.21 9.78
C TYR A 9 18.57 -7.36 9.24
N SER A 10 19.88 -7.33 9.54
CA SER A 10 20.83 -8.36 9.10
C SER A 10 20.59 -9.68 9.82
N LEU A 11 20.53 -10.77 9.05
CA LEU A 11 20.45 -12.13 9.61
C LEU A 11 21.78 -12.58 10.24
N VAL A 12 22.88 -11.90 9.95
CA VAL A 12 24.22 -12.29 10.38
C VAL A 12 24.92 -11.12 11.03
N ASP A 13 25.38 -11.32 12.26
CA ASP A 13 26.34 -10.42 12.92
C ASP A 13 27.74 -10.97 12.71
N ILE A 14 28.54 -10.23 11.95
CA ILE A 14 29.92 -10.59 11.61
C ILE A 14 30.83 -10.19 12.77
N GLY A 15 31.50 -11.17 13.35
CA GLY A 15 32.49 -11.03 14.41
C GLY A 15 33.93 -10.95 13.89
N PRO A 16 34.93 -11.16 14.77
CA PRO A 16 36.34 -11.06 14.43
C PRO A 16 36.81 -12.20 13.51
N ASN A 17 37.93 -11.96 12.82
CA ASN A 17 38.66 -13.02 12.13
C ASN A 17 39.13 -14.08 13.16
N PRO A 18 38.91 -15.39 12.90
CA PRO A 18 39.32 -16.46 13.81
C PRO A 18 40.82 -16.50 14.12
N GLU A 19 41.67 -15.93 13.26
CA GLU A 19 43.11 -15.82 13.49
C GLU A 19 43.44 -14.85 14.63
N ASN A 20 42.58 -13.87 14.90
CA ASN A 20 42.68 -13.02 16.08
C ASN A 20 42.16 -13.78 17.30
N ARG A 21 43.00 -14.66 17.84
CA ARG A 21 42.64 -15.64 18.88
C ARG A 21 41.98 -15.00 20.10
N ASP A 22 42.48 -13.87 20.58
CA ASP A 22 41.96 -13.22 21.79
C ASP A 22 40.54 -12.68 21.59
N GLU A 23 40.30 -12.00 20.47
CA GLU A 23 38.97 -11.48 20.14
C GLU A 23 37.99 -12.62 19.79
N ALA A 24 38.45 -13.66 19.09
CA ALA A 24 37.63 -14.83 18.79
C ALA A 24 37.21 -15.59 20.06
N ILE A 25 38.10 -15.71 21.06
CA ILE A 25 37.77 -16.31 22.36
C ILE A 25 36.73 -15.45 23.09
N LYS A 26 36.90 -14.12 23.12
CA LYS A 26 35.91 -13.21 23.73
C LYS A 26 34.54 -13.34 23.04
N PHE A 27 34.52 -13.38 21.71
CA PHE A 27 33.31 -13.53 20.91
C PHE A 27 32.59 -14.84 21.23
N ARG A 28 33.31 -15.98 21.18
CA ARG A 28 32.76 -17.30 21.54
C ARG A 28 32.30 -17.37 22.98
N LYS A 29 32.99 -16.72 23.92
CA LYS A 29 32.56 -16.66 25.32
C LYS A 29 31.26 -15.87 25.48
N PHE A 30 31.13 -14.74 24.79
CA PHE A 30 29.93 -13.90 24.83
C PHE A 30 28.74 -14.64 24.18
N TRP A 31 28.87 -15.04 22.92
CA TRP A 31 27.77 -15.64 22.15
C TRP A 31 27.55 -17.14 22.42
N GLY A 32 28.53 -17.88 22.94
CA GLY A 32 28.41 -19.31 23.29
C GLY A 32 27.88 -20.14 22.12
N GLU A 33 26.76 -20.83 22.34
CA GLU A 33 26.14 -21.70 21.32
C GLU A 33 25.70 -20.97 20.05
N LYS A 34 25.52 -19.64 20.09
CA LYS A 34 25.20 -18.83 18.91
C LYS A 34 26.42 -18.45 18.07
N ALA A 35 27.64 -18.64 18.58
CA ALA A 35 28.86 -18.38 17.81
C ALA A 35 29.15 -19.54 16.86
N GLU A 36 29.33 -19.23 15.58
CA GLU A 36 29.73 -20.17 14.55
C GLU A 36 30.78 -19.56 13.61
N LEU A 37 31.61 -20.39 12.98
CA LEU A 37 32.52 -19.95 11.94
C LEU A 37 31.82 -20.00 10.60
N ARG A 38 31.77 -18.86 9.91
CA ARG A 38 31.12 -18.75 8.61
C ARG A 38 32.08 -18.27 7.54
N ARG A 39 32.05 -18.92 6.37
CA ARG A 39 32.71 -18.45 5.16
C ARG A 39 31.75 -17.58 4.36
N PHE A 40 32.17 -16.38 4.00
CA PHE A 40 31.40 -15.41 3.24
C PHE A 40 31.71 -15.52 1.73
N LYS A 41 30.91 -14.84 0.90
CA LYS A 41 31.02 -14.91 -0.57
C LYS A 41 32.36 -14.37 -1.11
N ASP A 42 32.99 -13.47 -0.38
CA ASP A 42 34.33 -12.94 -0.63
C ASP A 42 35.46 -13.90 -0.24
N GLY A 43 35.13 -15.08 0.31
CA GLY A 43 36.07 -16.08 0.79
C GLY A 43 36.59 -15.83 2.20
N ALA A 44 36.24 -14.69 2.82
CA ALA A 44 36.62 -14.39 4.19
C ALA A 44 35.94 -15.36 5.16
N ILE A 45 36.66 -15.73 6.22
CA ILE A 45 36.14 -16.54 7.31
C ILE A 45 36.11 -15.65 8.56
N ALA A 46 34.97 -15.58 9.24
CA ALA A 46 34.85 -14.85 10.49
C ALA A 46 34.01 -15.64 11.49
N GLU A 47 34.28 -15.43 12.79
CA GLU A 47 33.33 -15.76 13.84
C GLU A 47 32.04 -14.97 13.58
N SER A 48 30.87 -15.59 13.71
CA SER A 48 29.59 -14.99 13.33
C SER A 48 28.46 -15.49 14.23
N THR A 49 27.36 -14.75 14.28
CA THR A 49 26.09 -15.25 14.83
C THR A 49 24.97 -15.12 13.81
N VAL A 50 24.04 -16.08 13.79
CA VAL A 50 22.96 -16.14 12.80
C VAL A 50 21.59 -16.12 13.48
N TRP A 51 20.73 -15.23 12.99
CA TRP A 51 19.37 -15.00 13.44
C TRP A 51 18.38 -15.43 12.36
N GLU A 52 18.18 -16.74 12.25
CA GLU A 52 17.23 -17.31 11.28
C GLU A 52 15.81 -16.76 11.53
N THR A 53 15.28 -16.05 10.55
CA THR A 53 13.97 -15.42 10.54
C THR A 53 13.41 -15.43 9.13
N GLU A 54 12.09 -15.52 9.02
CA GLU A 54 11.42 -15.22 7.76
C GLU A 54 11.68 -13.76 7.35
N THR A 55 11.67 -13.48 6.05
CA THR A 55 12.00 -12.14 5.53
C THR A 55 11.09 -11.04 6.12
N TRP A 56 9.83 -11.37 6.40
CA TRP A 56 8.85 -10.43 6.96
C TRP A 56 8.97 -10.26 8.49
N GLU A 57 9.70 -11.13 9.18
CA GLU A 57 9.97 -11.07 10.64
C GLU A 57 11.30 -10.38 10.97
N ARG A 58 12.07 -9.94 9.97
CA ARG A 58 13.42 -9.38 10.19
C ARG A 58 13.46 -8.17 11.11
N HIS A 59 12.36 -7.43 11.27
CA HIS A 59 12.26 -6.34 12.25
C HIS A 59 12.35 -6.82 13.71
N THR A 60 12.17 -8.12 13.97
CA THR A 60 12.27 -8.72 15.30
C THR A 60 13.68 -9.15 15.67
N ILE A 61 14.66 -9.06 14.76
CA ILE A 61 16.03 -9.54 14.99
C ILE A 61 16.66 -8.87 16.23
N ILE A 62 16.52 -7.54 16.36
CA ILE A 62 17.04 -6.81 17.52
C ILE A 62 16.39 -7.28 18.84
N LYS A 63 15.09 -7.59 18.82
CA LYS A 63 14.39 -8.20 19.97
C LYS A 63 15.03 -9.53 20.33
N ARG A 64 15.22 -10.43 19.35
CA ARG A 64 15.84 -11.75 19.55
C ARG A 64 17.27 -11.64 20.10
N ILE A 65 18.06 -10.69 19.59
CA ILE A 65 19.42 -10.39 20.10
C ILE A 65 19.34 -9.96 21.56
N ALA A 66 18.49 -8.99 21.88
CA ALA A 66 18.34 -8.48 23.24
C ALA A 66 17.91 -9.58 24.20
N ASP A 67 16.89 -10.37 23.85
CA ASP A 67 16.38 -11.47 24.67
C ASP A 67 17.48 -12.48 24.99
N TYR A 68 18.24 -12.88 23.96
CA TYR A 68 19.34 -13.83 24.11
C TYR A 68 20.43 -13.31 25.03
N VAL A 69 20.94 -12.10 24.76
CA VAL A 69 22.06 -11.50 25.49
C VAL A 69 21.68 -11.25 26.95
N LEU A 70 20.49 -10.69 27.18
CA LEU A 70 20.00 -10.37 28.52
C LEU A 70 19.73 -11.64 29.33
N SER A 71 19.07 -12.64 28.74
CA SER A 71 18.80 -13.91 29.43
C SER A 71 20.11 -14.62 29.81
N LYS A 72 21.08 -14.64 28.89
CA LYS A 72 22.35 -15.35 29.08
C LYS A 72 23.26 -14.70 30.10
N HIS A 73 23.40 -13.37 30.07
CA HIS A 73 24.40 -12.68 30.87
C HIS A 73 23.84 -12.08 32.16
N LEU A 74 22.52 -11.88 32.25
CA LEU A 74 21.86 -11.28 33.42
C LEU A 74 20.87 -12.24 34.10
N LEU A 75 20.72 -13.48 33.60
CA LEU A 75 19.79 -14.49 34.14
C LEU A 75 18.33 -13.99 34.22
N LEU A 76 17.97 -13.04 33.36
CA LEU A 76 16.61 -12.52 33.25
C LEU A 76 15.73 -13.58 32.57
N ARG A 77 14.50 -13.70 33.04
CA ARG A 77 13.48 -14.52 32.39
C ARG A 77 12.76 -13.67 31.35
N GLN A 78 12.06 -14.32 30.42
CA GLN A 78 11.26 -13.61 29.42
C GLN A 78 10.18 -12.70 30.06
N GLU A 79 9.66 -13.09 31.22
CA GLU A 79 8.70 -12.30 32.00
C GLU A 79 9.28 -10.99 32.56
N ASP A 80 10.61 -10.90 32.70
CA ASP A 80 11.30 -9.69 33.18
C ASP A 80 11.53 -8.67 32.06
N LEU A 81 11.31 -9.06 30.80
CA LEU A 81 11.63 -8.26 29.63
C LEU A 81 10.35 -7.75 28.94
N THR A 82 10.26 -6.44 28.76
CA THR A 82 9.16 -5.81 28.01
C THR A 82 9.69 -5.19 26.73
N HIS A 83 9.10 -5.57 25.60
CA HIS A 83 9.47 -5.07 24.28
C HIS A 83 8.29 -4.42 23.60
N VAL A 84 8.54 -3.43 22.74
CA VAL A 84 7.55 -2.90 21.80
C VAL A 84 8.13 -2.97 20.39
N VAL A 85 7.76 -4.02 19.65
CA VAL A 85 8.31 -4.34 18.32
C VAL A 85 7.23 -4.89 17.40
N ASP A 86 6.59 -5.99 17.79
CA ASP A 86 5.72 -6.85 16.97
C ASP A 86 4.24 -6.81 17.37
N GLN A 87 3.86 -6.04 18.39
CA GLN A 87 2.49 -5.99 18.92
C GLN A 87 1.44 -5.46 17.94
N LEU A 88 1.87 -4.80 16.86
CA LEU A 88 0.99 -4.31 15.81
C LEU A 88 0.96 -5.23 14.57
N ASP A 89 1.76 -6.30 14.54
CA ASP A 89 1.92 -7.12 13.34
C ASP A 89 0.63 -7.86 12.98
N PHE A 90 -0.20 -8.21 13.98
CA PHE A 90 -1.50 -8.87 13.77
C PHE A 90 -2.36 -8.19 12.70
N CYS A 91 -2.25 -6.86 12.55
CA CYS A 91 -3.10 -6.13 11.61
C CYS A 91 -2.68 -6.27 10.13
N LEU A 92 -1.48 -6.79 9.90
CA LEU A 92 -0.85 -7.02 8.59
C LEU A 92 -0.77 -8.50 8.20
N LEU A 93 -1.11 -9.43 9.11
CA LEU A 93 -1.06 -10.87 8.84
C LEU A 93 -2.31 -11.37 8.12
N VAL A 94 -2.11 -12.30 7.21
CA VAL A 94 -3.11 -13.12 6.52
C VAL A 94 -2.72 -14.58 6.70
N GLY A 95 -3.60 -15.40 7.27
CA GLY A 95 -3.27 -16.81 7.51
C GLY A 95 -2.05 -17.03 8.43
N GLY A 96 -1.72 -16.04 9.27
CA GLY A 96 -0.57 -16.08 10.18
C GLY A 96 0.76 -15.60 9.57
N GLN A 97 0.77 -15.13 8.32
CA GLN A 97 1.97 -14.61 7.66
C GLN A 97 1.71 -13.23 7.06
N ASP A 98 2.76 -12.41 6.95
CA ASP A 98 2.68 -11.15 6.22
C ASP A 98 2.85 -11.41 4.71
N PRO A 99 1.89 -11.03 3.84
CA PRO A 99 1.97 -11.25 2.39
C PRO A 99 3.19 -10.60 1.71
N VAL A 100 3.92 -9.69 2.39
CA VAL A 100 5.19 -9.12 1.91
C VAL A 100 6.24 -10.20 1.61
N SER A 101 6.12 -11.40 2.16
CA SER A 101 6.94 -12.57 1.78
C SER A 101 6.92 -12.84 0.27
N SER A 102 5.82 -12.53 -0.42
CA SER A 102 5.65 -12.72 -1.86
C SER A 102 6.19 -11.57 -2.73
N SER A 103 6.65 -10.46 -2.13
CA SER A 103 7.12 -9.29 -2.87
C SER A 103 8.28 -9.59 -3.82
N GLY A 104 9.16 -10.53 -3.48
CA GLY A 104 10.26 -10.97 -4.36
C GLY A 104 9.73 -11.63 -5.65
N ALA A 105 8.82 -12.59 -5.51
CA ALA A 105 8.18 -13.25 -6.64
C ALA A 105 7.35 -12.27 -7.50
N LEU A 106 6.73 -11.27 -6.87
CA LEU A 106 6.01 -10.21 -7.57
C LEU A 106 6.94 -9.36 -8.45
N LEU A 107 8.12 -8.98 -7.93
CA LEU A 107 9.12 -8.23 -8.70
C LEU A 107 9.66 -9.06 -9.89
N GLU A 108 9.94 -10.34 -9.68
CA GLU A 108 10.37 -11.26 -10.75
C GLU A 108 9.29 -11.43 -11.85
N ALA A 109 8.02 -11.50 -11.46
CA ALA A 109 6.90 -11.56 -12.39
C ALA A 109 6.79 -10.27 -13.22
N PHE A 110 6.90 -9.10 -12.59
CA PHE A 110 6.91 -7.83 -13.29
C PHE A 110 8.11 -7.71 -14.26
N ASP A 111 9.31 -8.08 -13.82
CA ASP A 111 10.50 -8.06 -14.67
C ASP A 111 10.35 -8.96 -15.90
N THR A 112 9.68 -10.10 -15.74
CA THR A 112 9.36 -11.02 -16.82
C THR A 112 8.39 -10.39 -17.82
N LEU A 113 7.27 -9.82 -17.34
CA LEU A 113 6.32 -9.10 -18.20
C LEU A 113 6.99 -7.92 -18.93
N ALA A 114 7.74 -7.09 -18.20
CA ALA A 114 8.41 -5.93 -18.75
C ALA A 114 9.44 -6.30 -19.83
N LYS A 115 10.16 -7.42 -19.65
CA LYS A 115 11.04 -7.96 -20.71
C LYS A 115 10.24 -8.40 -21.93
N GLN A 116 9.13 -9.11 -21.75
CA GLN A 116 8.31 -9.56 -22.88
C GLN A 116 7.69 -8.40 -23.66
N LEU A 117 7.17 -7.38 -22.97
CA LEU A 117 6.66 -6.16 -23.59
C LEU A 117 7.72 -5.47 -24.46
N ARG A 118 8.96 -5.34 -23.97
CA ARG A 118 10.06 -4.72 -24.74
C ARG A 118 10.54 -5.57 -25.93
N LEU A 119 10.24 -6.87 -25.94
CA LEU A 119 10.59 -7.79 -27.03
C LEU A 119 9.51 -7.90 -28.10
N LEU A 120 8.39 -7.16 -27.98
CA LEU A 120 7.36 -7.10 -29.02
C LEU A 120 7.89 -6.30 -30.22
N ASP A 121 7.91 -6.94 -31.38
CA ASP A 121 8.35 -6.40 -32.67
C ASP A 121 7.20 -6.27 -33.68
N ASP A 122 6.02 -6.78 -33.33
CA ASP A 122 4.82 -6.87 -34.14
C ASP A 122 3.74 -5.84 -33.76
N VAL A 123 4.13 -4.83 -32.98
CA VAL A 123 3.34 -3.65 -32.60
C VAL A 123 3.85 -2.43 -33.38
N PRO A 124 2.98 -1.54 -33.90
CA PRO A 124 3.40 -0.45 -34.81
C PRO A 124 4.42 0.54 -34.24
N LEU A 125 4.45 0.70 -32.91
CA LEU A 125 5.39 1.56 -32.20
C LEU A 125 6.05 0.73 -31.10
N LYS A 126 7.37 0.82 -30.99
CA LYS A 126 8.11 0.10 -29.94
C LYS A 126 7.76 0.64 -28.55
N ILE A 127 7.76 -0.26 -27.58
CA ILE A 127 7.59 0.09 -26.16
C ILE A 127 8.93 0.63 -25.62
N SER A 128 8.95 1.91 -25.25
CA SER A 128 10.13 2.60 -24.73
C SER A 128 10.27 2.44 -23.22
N THR A 129 9.15 2.55 -22.48
CA THR A 129 9.13 2.52 -21.01
C THR A 129 8.04 1.58 -20.52
N VAL A 130 8.34 0.83 -19.45
CA VAL A 130 7.37 0.01 -18.71
C VAL A 130 7.59 0.29 -17.22
N GLN A 131 6.58 0.82 -16.54
CA GLN A 131 6.68 1.25 -15.15
C GLN A 131 5.54 0.70 -14.30
N PRO A 132 5.81 0.12 -13.13
CA PRO A 132 4.76 -0.32 -12.22
C PRO A 132 4.19 0.85 -11.40
N LEU A 133 2.86 0.93 -11.30
CA LEU A 133 2.15 2.01 -10.60
C LEU A 133 1.46 1.56 -9.30
N ASP A 134 1.37 0.25 -9.02
CA ASP A 134 0.71 -0.24 -7.81
C ASP A 134 1.58 -0.04 -6.54
N SER A 135 0.92 0.27 -5.42
CA SER A 135 1.52 0.36 -4.08
C SER A 135 2.38 -0.84 -3.67
N ALA A 136 2.11 -2.03 -4.22
CA ALA A 136 2.89 -3.23 -3.96
C ALA A 136 4.35 -3.11 -4.42
N PHE A 137 4.60 -2.40 -5.52
CA PHE A 137 5.95 -2.22 -6.09
C PHE A 137 6.78 -1.14 -5.40
N ARG A 138 6.13 -0.31 -4.58
CA ARG A 138 6.78 0.72 -3.75
C ARG A 138 6.70 0.39 -2.26
N HIS A 139 6.42 -0.88 -1.93
CA HIS A 139 6.44 -1.44 -0.56
C HIS A 139 5.44 -0.81 0.43
N THR A 140 4.39 -0.17 -0.07
CA THR A 140 3.36 0.51 0.75
C THR A 140 2.00 -0.18 0.71
N SER A 141 1.82 -1.25 -0.06
CA SER A 141 0.59 -2.04 -0.04
C SER A 141 0.39 -2.71 1.32
N VAL A 142 -0.79 -2.55 1.93
CA VAL A 142 -1.13 -3.21 3.19
C VAL A 142 -1.03 -4.73 3.02
N PHE A 143 -1.62 -5.24 1.94
CA PHE A 143 -1.61 -6.65 1.55
C PHE A 143 -1.15 -6.73 0.09
N PRO A 144 0.16 -6.81 -0.18
CA PRO A 144 0.62 -7.07 -1.54
C PRO A 144 -0.01 -8.38 -2.05
N PRO A 145 -0.34 -8.46 -3.35
CA PRO A 145 -0.99 -9.65 -3.87
C PRO A 145 -0.06 -10.85 -3.77
N GLU A 146 -0.66 -12.00 -3.47
CA GLU A 146 0.01 -13.30 -3.53
C GLU A 146 -0.22 -13.94 -4.90
N PRO A 147 0.69 -14.84 -5.35
CA PRO A 147 0.53 -15.51 -6.63
C PRO A 147 -0.73 -16.38 -6.65
N HIS A 148 -1.53 -16.18 -7.69
CA HIS A 148 -2.76 -16.90 -7.94
C HIS A 148 -2.52 -18.14 -8.81
N PRO A 149 -2.97 -19.34 -8.40
CA PRO A 149 -2.67 -20.59 -9.11
C PRO A 149 -3.19 -20.65 -10.55
N LEU A 150 -4.29 -19.93 -10.85
CA LEU A 150 -4.87 -19.87 -12.19
C LEU A 150 -4.24 -18.79 -13.10
N ALA A 151 -3.37 -17.94 -12.55
CA ALA A 151 -2.66 -16.90 -13.30
C ALA A 151 -1.25 -17.35 -13.76
N TYR A 152 -0.95 -18.63 -13.63
CA TYR A 152 0.24 -19.25 -14.22
C TYR A 152 -0.06 -19.84 -15.60
N GLU A 153 0.86 -19.63 -16.53
CA GLU A 153 0.87 -20.17 -17.90
C GLU A 153 0.98 -21.70 -17.90
N LYS A 154 1.80 -22.24 -16.98
CA LYS A 154 2.04 -23.68 -16.83
C LYS A 154 1.64 -24.14 -15.43
N SER A 155 0.80 -25.17 -15.36
CA SER A 155 0.38 -25.78 -14.09
C SER A 155 1.44 -26.74 -13.54
N SER A 156 2.58 -26.21 -13.10
CA SER A 156 3.66 -27.00 -12.48
C SER A 156 3.53 -27.05 -10.94
N GLN A 157 2.66 -26.23 -10.36
CA GLN A 157 2.44 -26.19 -8.90
C GLN A 157 1.32 -27.14 -8.45
N ARG A 158 1.47 -27.68 -7.24
CA ARG A 158 0.38 -28.42 -6.58
C ARG A 158 -0.78 -27.46 -6.33
N LEU A 159 -1.88 -27.65 -7.06
CA LEU A 159 -3.07 -26.82 -6.92
C LEU A 159 -3.62 -26.91 -5.49
N PRO A 160 -3.96 -25.77 -4.86
CA PRO A 160 -4.67 -25.78 -3.59
C PRO A 160 -6.08 -26.32 -3.78
N ASN A 161 -6.76 -26.68 -2.67
CA ASN A 161 -8.14 -27.15 -2.74
C ASN A 161 -9.12 -26.04 -3.16
N PHE A 162 -8.79 -24.80 -2.84
CA PHE A 162 -9.58 -23.61 -3.15
C PHE A 162 -8.66 -22.49 -3.64
N ALA A 163 -9.19 -21.61 -4.50
CA ALA A 163 -8.53 -20.35 -4.86
C ALA A 163 -9.53 -19.20 -4.85
N ALA A 164 -9.00 -17.99 -4.73
CA ALA A 164 -9.82 -16.78 -4.74
C ALA A 164 -10.52 -16.62 -6.09
N THR A 165 -11.79 -16.25 -6.06
CA THR A 165 -12.56 -16.00 -7.29
C THR A 165 -12.18 -14.65 -7.91
N CYS A 166 -11.84 -13.66 -7.08
CA CYS A 166 -11.45 -12.33 -7.51
C CYS A 166 -9.93 -12.16 -7.54
N VAL A 167 -9.39 -11.69 -8.66
CA VAL A 167 -7.97 -11.35 -8.80
C VAL A 167 -7.85 -9.85 -9.05
N ARG A 168 -7.05 -9.15 -8.23
CA ARG A 168 -6.76 -7.73 -8.47
C ARG A 168 -5.68 -7.60 -9.53
N SER A 169 -5.89 -6.68 -10.45
CA SER A 169 -4.87 -6.30 -11.42
C SER A 169 -3.94 -5.24 -10.86
N LEU A 170 -2.66 -5.38 -11.17
CA LEU A 170 -1.59 -4.48 -10.81
C LEU A 170 -1.33 -3.54 -11.98
N GLU A 171 -1.53 -2.25 -11.79
CA GLU A 171 -1.42 -1.30 -12.90
C GLU A 171 0.04 -1.10 -13.34
N VAL A 172 0.25 -1.13 -14.65
CA VAL A 172 1.52 -0.95 -15.33
C VAL A 172 1.33 0.10 -16.42
N MET A 173 2.09 1.18 -16.30
CA MET A 173 2.16 2.22 -17.32
C MET A 173 3.17 1.85 -18.38
N ILE A 174 2.77 2.02 -19.64
CA ILE A 174 3.60 1.82 -20.83
C ILE A 174 3.72 3.15 -21.56
N GLN A 175 4.90 3.42 -22.10
CA GLN A 175 5.12 4.49 -23.07
C GLN A 175 5.62 3.88 -24.37
N LEU A 176 5.10 4.38 -25.49
CA LEU A 176 5.55 4.01 -26.82
C LEU A 176 6.65 4.99 -27.28
N GLU A 177 7.37 4.64 -28.35
CA GLU A 177 8.30 5.57 -28.98
C GLU A 177 7.58 6.80 -29.58
N GLY A 178 8.32 7.90 -29.73
CA GLY A 178 7.76 9.15 -30.21
C GLY A 178 7.20 9.03 -31.63
N SER A 179 5.96 9.47 -31.83
CA SER A 179 5.31 9.48 -33.15
C SER A 179 4.53 10.79 -33.35
N GLY A 180 4.57 11.32 -34.58
CA GLY A 180 3.79 12.50 -34.96
C GLY A 180 2.32 12.17 -35.24
N ASN A 181 2.00 10.90 -35.47
CA ASN A 181 0.72 10.44 -36.05
C ASN A 181 -0.41 10.26 -35.05
N TRP A 182 -0.18 10.58 -33.77
CA TRP A 182 -1.23 10.51 -32.76
C TRP A 182 -2.34 11.53 -33.02
N PRO A 183 -3.63 11.13 -32.89
CA PRO A 183 -4.76 12.03 -33.10
C PRO A 183 -4.71 13.28 -32.21
N LEU A 184 -5.30 14.37 -32.70
CA LEU A 184 -5.46 15.59 -31.90
C LEU A 184 -6.75 15.58 -31.07
N ASP A 185 -7.76 14.84 -31.53
CA ASP A 185 -9.02 14.68 -30.81
C ASP A 185 -8.84 13.76 -29.58
N PRO A 186 -9.28 14.16 -28.37
CA PRO A 186 -9.11 13.36 -27.15
C PRO A 186 -9.77 11.98 -27.21
N VAL A 187 -10.95 11.87 -27.81
CA VAL A 187 -11.67 10.59 -27.89
C VAL A 187 -10.95 9.65 -28.86
N ALA A 188 -10.50 10.18 -30.00
CA ALA A 188 -9.70 9.42 -30.96
C ALA A 188 -8.34 8.99 -30.37
N MET A 189 -7.72 9.83 -29.55
CA MET A 189 -6.49 9.49 -28.81
C MET A 189 -6.70 8.27 -27.92
N GLU A 190 -7.74 8.29 -27.07
CA GLU A 190 -8.02 7.16 -26.17
C GLU A 190 -8.38 5.89 -26.94
N LYS A 191 -9.21 5.98 -27.99
CA LYS A 191 -9.51 4.81 -28.84
C LYS A 191 -8.26 4.28 -29.57
N THR A 192 -7.31 5.15 -29.92
CA THR A 192 -6.02 4.73 -30.48
C THR A 192 -5.18 3.99 -29.43
N LYS A 193 -5.14 4.46 -28.18
CA LYS A 193 -4.49 3.74 -27.08
C LYS A 193 -5.13 2.37 -26.85
N SER A 194 -6.46 2.27 -26.85
CA SER A 194 -7.16 0.99 -26.76
C SER A 194 -6.77 0.05 -27.91
N ALA A 195 -6.68 0.54 -29.14
CA ALA A 195 -6.24 -0.26 -30.28
C ALA A 195 -4.80 -0.79 -30.13
N PHE A 196 -3.87 0.04 -29.62
CA PHE A 196 -2.52 -0.41 -29.29
C PHE A 196 -2.52 -1.46 -28.18
N LEU A 197 -3.29 -1.24 -27.12
CA LEU A 197 -3.40 -2.19 -26.00
C LEU A 197 -3.96 -3.54 -26.44
N LEU A 198 -4.97 -3.56 -27.32
CA LEU A 198 -5.51 -4.79 -27.91
C LEU A 198 -4.45 -5.53 -28.71
N ARG A 199 -3.73 -4.82 -29.58
CA ARG A 199 -2.65 -5.42 -30.37
C ARG A 199 -1.53 -5.98 -29.48
N ILE A 200 -1.12 -5.24 -28.46
CA ILE A 200 -0.15 -5.72 -27.45
C ILE A 200 -0.69 -6.97 -26.74
N GLY A 201 -1.98 -6.98 -26.39
CA GLY A 201 -2.66 -8.12 -25.80
C GLY A 201 -2.54 -9.38 -26.66
N GLU A 202 -2.93 -9.29 -27.93
CA GLU A 202 -2.81 -10.38 -28.91
C GLU A 202 -1.37 -10.90 -29.00
N SER A 203 -0.39 -10.00 -29.13
CA SER A 203 1.02 -10.37 -29.22
C SER A 203 1.56 -11.07 -27.95
N LEU A 204 0.99 -10.77 -26.78
CA LEU A 204 1.33 -11.45 -25.52
C LEU A 204 0.63 -12.81 -25.40
N GLU A 205 -0.59 -12.96 -25.91
CA GLU A 205 -1.27 -14.26 -26.01
C GLU A 205 -0.51 -15.23 -26.91
N ASP A 206 0.03 -14.75 -28.04
CA ASP A 206 0.90 -15.53 -28.94
C ASP A 206 2.17 -16.05 -28.24
N ARG A 207 2.59 -15.37 -27.16
CA ARG A 207 3.72 -15.77 -26.30
C ARG A 207 3.32 -16.66 -25.12
N GLY A 208 2.05 -17.06 -25.06
CA GLY A 208 1.51 -18.01 -24.09
C GLY A 208 1.02 -17.41 -22.77
N MET A 209 0.90 -16.09 -22.67
CA MET A 209 0.23 -15.42 -21.55
C MET A 209 -1.29 -15.46 -21.73
N PHE A 210 -2.07 -15.28 -20.66
CA PHE A 210 -3.52 -15.13 -20.80
C PHE A 210 -3.88 -13.66 -20.77
N VAL A 211 -4.69 -13.19 -21.72
CA VAL A 211 -5.14 -11.81 -21.76
C VAL A 211 -6.66 -11.76 -21.58
N THR A 212 -7.11 -10.72 -20.89
CA THR A 212 -8.53 -10.39 -20.74
C THR A 212 -8.70 -8.93 -21.11
N ALA A 213 -9.36 -8.69 -22.25
CA ALA A 213 -9.64 -7.35 -22.75
C ALA A 213 -11.11 -6.97 -22.51
N SER A 214 -11.33 -5.71 -22.18
CA SER A 214 -12.63 -5.04 -22.12
C SER A 214 -12.55 -3.73 -22.93
N GLU A 215 -13.61 -2.91 -22.92
CA GLU A 215 -13.62 -1.65 -23.68
C GLU A 215 -12.46 -0.71 -23.31
N ASP A 216 -12.10 -0.66 -22.02
CA ASP A 216 -11.17 0.33 -21.46
C ASP A 216 -9.93 -0.30 -20.78
N GLU A 217 -9.87 -1.63 -20.69
CA GLU A 217 -8.85 -2.34 -19.92
C GLU A 217 -8.31 -3.56 -20.66
N VAL A 218 -6.99 -3.72 -20.66
CA VAL A 218 -6.30 -4.95 -21.07
C VAL A 218 -5.52 -5.49 -19.87
N ASN A 219 -5.95 -6.65 -19.39
CA ASN A 219 -5.37 -7.34 -18.25
C ASN A 219 -4.57 -8.55 -18.74
N VAL A 220 -3.32 -8.69 -18.28
CA VAL A 220 -2.42 -9.80 -18.63
C VAL A 220 -2.18 -10.64 -17.39
N LEU A 221 -2.49 -11.94 -17.47
CA LEU A 221 -2.21 -12.91 -16.41
C LEU A 221 -0.94 -13.69 -16.76
N THR A 222 0.08 -13.54 -15.93
CA THR A 222 1.39 -14.17 -16.10
C THR A 222 2.05 -14.37 -14.74
N SER A 223 2.81 -15.47 -14.60
CA SER A 223 3.65 -15.71 -13.41
C SER A 223 2.90 -15.68 -12.08
N GLY A 224 1.60 -15.99 -12.09
CA GLY A 224 0.75 -15.97 -10.91
C GLY A 224 0.10 -14.61 -10.60
N TYR A 225 0.29 -13.58 -11.41
CA TYR A 225 -0.27 -12.24 -11.17
C TYR A 225 -1.11 -11.77 -12.35
N SER A 226 -1.94 -10.75 -12.10
CA SER A 226 -2.67 -10.03 -13.15
C SER A 226 -2.16 -8.59 -13.21
N PHE A 227 -1.87 -8.11 -14.41
CA PHE A 227 -1.34 -6.77 -14.68
C PHE A 227 -2.28 -6.01 -15.60
N LEU A 228 -2.69 -4.81 -15.21
CA LEU A 228 -3.51 -3.91 -16.02
C LEU A 228 -2.59 -2.97 -16.80
N LEU A 229 -2.63 -3.04 -18.13
CA LEU A 229 -1.80 -2.19 -18.99
C LEU A 229 -2.49 -0.86 -19.28
N LYS A 230 -1.76 0.25 -19.13
CA LYS A 230 -2.21 1.61 -19.48
C LYS A 230 -1.15 2.33 -20.30
N ILE A 231 -1.55 3.02 -21.36
CA ILE A 231 -0.63 3.81 -22.19
C ILE A 231 -0.66 5.26 -21.72
N PHE A 232 0.50 5.77 -21.33
CA PHE A 232 0.69 7.19 -21.11
C PHE A 232 1.23 7.87 -22.37
N HIS A 233 0.66 9.03 -22.71
CA HIS A 233 1.16 9.87 -23.79
C HIS A 233 1.31 11.35 -23.37
N GLU A 234 2.48 11.94 -23.63
CA GLU A 234 2.83 13.30 -23.18
C GLU A 234 1.87 14.40 -23.65
N ARG A 235 1.30 14.27 -24.87
CA ARG A 235 0.33 15.25 -25.40
C ARG A 235 -0.94 15.33 -24.56
N GLY A 236 -1.30 14.29 -23.82
CA GLY A 236 -2.43 14.30 -22.89
C GLY A 236 -2.31 15.33 -21.77
N LEU A 237 -1.09 15.84 -21.51
CA LEU A 237 -0.83 16.93 -20.57
C LEU A 237 -1.02 18.33 -21.19
N VAL A 238 -0.90 18.45 -22.52
CA VAL A 238 -0.88 19.74 -23.24
C VAL A 238 -2.26 20.15 -23.75
N VAL A 239 -3.09 19.19 -24.19
CA VAL A 239 -4.44 19.45 -24.74
C VAL A 239 -5.34 20.19 -23.75
N GLN A 240 -5.11 20.05 -22.44
CA GLN A 240 -5.87 20.74 -21.40
C GLN A 240 -5.49 22.22 -21.21
N LYS A 241 -4.25 22.62 -21.52
CA LYS A 241 -3.82 24.04 -21.43
C LYS A 241 -4.45 24.93 -22.51
N GLN A 242 -4.87 24.35 -23.63
CA GLN A 242 -5.51 25.08 -24.74
C GLN A 242 -7.03 25.19 -24.58
N ALA A 243 -7.65 24.41 -23.70
CA ALA A 243 -9.08 24.48 -23.37
C ALA A 243 -9.37 25.51 -22.25
N GLY A 244 -8.67 26.64 -22.25
CA GLY A 244 -8.99 27.78 -21.38
C GLY A 244 -10.12 28.61 -21.96
N ASP A 245 -11.27 28.62 -21.28
CA ASP A 245 -12.35 29.66 -21.23
C ASP A 245 -13.78 29.11 -21.06
N SER A 246 -13.97 27.79 -20.89
CA SER A 246 -15.29 27.27 -20.49
C SER A 246 -15.29 26.83 -19.03
N ASN A 247 -16.19 27.42 -18.22
CA ASN A 247 -16.48 27.13 -16.81
C ASN A 247 -17.06 25.71 -16.58
N ILE A 248 -16.48 24.69 -17.21
CA ILE A 248 -16.85 23.30 -17.01
C ILE A 248 -15.72 22.67 -16.21
N GLN A 249 -16.01 22.24 -14.98
CA GLN A 249 -15.14 21.39 -14.17
C GLN A 249 -14.83 20.10 -14.96
N SER A 250 -13.82 20.13 -15.82
CA SER A 250 -13.36 18.95 -16.53
C SER A 250 -12.59 18.07 -15.54
N ALA A 251 -12.98 16.80 -15.47
CA ALA A 251 -12.18 15.80 -14.77
C ALA A 251 -10.74 15.82 -15.34
N PRO A 252 -9.70 15.59 -14.51
CA PRO A 252 -8.34 15.47 -15.02
C PRO A 252 -8.31 14.40 -16.13
N SER A 253 -7.55 14.65 -17.20
CA SER A 253 -7.34 13.64 -18.24
C SER A 253 -6.67 12.40 -17.63
N GLU A 254 -6.98 11.22 -18.16
CA GLU A 254 -6.38 9.95 -17.70
C GLU A 254 -4.84 10.02 -17.75
N ASP A 255 -4.27 10.68 -18.76
CA ASP A 255 -2.82 10.92 -18.85
C ASP A 255 -2.26 11.79 -17.72
N LYS A 256 -3.02 12.80 -17.26
CA LYS A 256 -2.58 13.65 -16.13
C LYS A 256 -2.57 12.86 -14.82
N GLU A 257 -3.57 12.00 -14.62
CA GLU A 257 -3.60 11.09 -13.47
C GLU A 257 -2.45 10.06 -13.54
N LEU A 258 -2.23 9.44 -14.70
CA LEU A 258 -1.11 8.52 -14.92
C LEU A 258 0.25 9.20 -14.68
N PHE A 259 0.41 10.45 -15.10
CA PHE A 259 1.62 11.24 -14.81
C PHE A 259 1.84 11.39 -13.30
N PHE A 260 0.81 11.82 -12.55
CA PHE A 260 0.94 11.96 -11.10
C PHE A 260 1.27 10.63 -10.43
N ARG A 261 0.61 9.54 -10.83
CA ARG A 261 0.86 8.18 -10.29
C ARG A 261 2.26 7.68 -10.63
N SER A 262 2.75 7.95 -11.85
CA SER A 262 4.11 7.62 -12.29
C SER A 262 5.16 8.32 -11.44
N GLN A 263 5.05 9.64 -11.29
CA GLN A 263 5.98 10.43 -10.49
C GLN A 263 5.94 10.01 -9.01
N HIS A 264 4.75 9.83 -8.46
CA HIS A 264 4.55 9.37 -7.09
C HIS A 264 5.18 7.99 -6.86
N SER A 265 4.90 7.02 -7.74
CA SER A 265 5.40 5.65 -7.60
C SER A 265 6.93 5.61 -7.54
N SER A 266 7.59 6.32 -8.46
CA SER A 266 9.06 6.42 -8.50
C SER A 266 9.65 7.05 -7.25
N MET A 267 9.11 8.20 -6.81
CA MET A 267 9.66 8.93 -5.66
C MET A 267 9.47 8.16 -4.35
N ILE A 268 8.29 7.57 -4.14
CA ILE A 268 8.02 6.78 -2.93
C ILE A 268 8.87 5.51 -2.88
N ASN A 269 9.06 4.84 -4.02
CA ASN A 269 9.96 3.70 -4.08
C ASN A 269 11.41 4.08 -3.74
N GLY A 270 11.88 5.22 -4.26
CA GLY A 270 13.18 5.79 -3.89
C GLY A 270 13.31 6.08 -2.39
N LEU A 271 12.27 6.69 -1.80
CA LEU A 271 12.22 6.97 -0.35
C LEU A 271 12.28 5.70 0.50
N HIS A 272 11.57 4.64 0.09
CA HIS A 272 11.65 3.34 0.76
C HIS A 272 13.07 2.76 0.72
N GLY A 273 13.76 2.89 -0.41
CA GLY A 273 15.16 2.46 -0.56
C GLY A 273 16.11 3.16 0.42
N ILE A 274 15.81 4.41 0.80
CA ILE A 274 16.59 5.16 1.81
C ILE A 274 16.14 4.79 3.24
N TYR A 275 14.84 4.64 3.46
CA TYR A 275 14.25 4.37 4.78
C TYR A 275 13.46 3.07 4.79
N GLN A 276 14.09 1.96 5.16
CA GLN A 276 13.45 0.63 5.19
C GLN A 276 12.22 0.56 6.11
N ALA A 277 12.17 1.36 7.18
CA ALA A 277 11.01 1.44 8.08
C ALA A 277 9.80 2.18 7.48
N TYR A 278 9.97 2.93 6.39
CA TYR A 278 8.90 3.72 5.75
C TYR A 278 7.71 2.86 5.31
N GLY A 279 7.96 1.82 4.52
CA GLY A 279 6.91 0.93 3.99
C GLY A 279 6.05 0.33 5.11
N PRO A 280 6.64 -0.34 6.12
CA PRO A 280 5.90 -0.84 7.28
C PRO A 280 5.08 0.22 8.03
N VAL A 281 5.60 1.45 8.21
CA VAL A 281 4.86 2.55 8.85
C VAL A 281 3.65 2.96 8.02
N VAL A 282 3.80 3.10 6.71
CA VAL A 282 2.71 3.40 5.79
C VAL A 282 1.64 2.31 5.83
N ARG A 283 2.04 1.04 5.87
CA ARG A 283 1.10 -0.09 5.92
C ARG A 283 0.25 -0.05 7.18
N LEU A 284 0.85 0.22 8.35
CA LEU A 284 0.10 0.44 9.60
C LEU A 284 -0.83 1.65 9.49
N ALA A 285 -0.35 2.77 8.94
CA ALA A 285 -1.14 3.99 8.74
C ALA A 285 -2.37 3.76 7.84
N LYS A 286 -2.17 3.15 6.67
CA LYS A 286 -3.25 2.78 5.75
C LYS A 286 -4.22 1.79 6.38
N ARG A 287 -3.70 0.81 7.14
CA ARG A 287 -4.52 -0.16 7.86
C ARG A 287 -5.38 0.51 8.92
N TRP A 288 -4.87 1.54 9.61
CA TRP A 288 -5.61 2.33 10.59
C TRP A 288 -6.66 3.23 9.93
N ILE A 289 -6.32 3.93 8.85
CA ILE A 289 -7.26 4.72 8.04
C ILE A 289 -8.42 3.84 7.54
N SER A 290 -8.06 2.66 7.03
CA SER A 290 -8.99 1.60 6.64
C SER A 290 -9.47 0.74 7.81
N ALA A 291 -9.25 1.12 9.07
CA ALA A 291 -9.95 0.56 10.24
C ALA A 291 -11.01 1.54 10.81
N HIS A 292 -10.86 2.84 10.54
CA HIS A 292 -11.70 3.94 11.07
C HIS A 292 -12.66 4.64 10.10
N LEU A 293 -12.84 4.06 8.92
CA LEU A 293 -13.81 4.32 7.84
C LEU A 293 -13.41 5.49 6.95
N PHE A 294 -12.11 5.73 6.84
CA PHE A 294 -11.55 6.89 6.15
C PHE A 294 -10.95 6.60 4.77
N SER A 295 -10.80 5.34 4.36
CA SER A 295 -10.19 4.95 3.06
C SER A 295 -10.95 5.45 1.83
N SER A 296 -12.23 5.79 1.96
CA SER A 296 -13.02 6.42 0.88
C SER A 296 -12.81 7.93 0.78
N PHE A 297 -12.12 8.56 1.73
CA PHE A 297 -11.95 10.00 1.82
C PHE A 297 -10.51 10.47 1.69
N ILE A 298 -9.53 9.58 1.89
CA ILE A 298 -8.11 9.87 1.71
C ILE A 298 -7.50 8.79 0.83
N SER A 299 -6.82 9.20 -0.25
CA SER A 299 -6.16 8.25 -1.15
C SER A 299 -4.95 7.59 -0.48
N GLU A 300 -4.53 6.45 -1.02
CA GLU A 300 -3.34 5.76 -0.54
C GLU A 300 -2.09 6.65 -0.68
N GLU A 301 -2.00 7.39 -1.78
CA GLU A 301 -0.94 8.34 -2.10
C GLU A 301 -0.89 9.50 -1.10
N ALA A 302 -2.03 10.02 -0.66
CA ALA A 302 -2.07 11.06 0.37
C ALA A 302 -1.54 10.54 1.72
N VAL A 303 -1.89 9.30 2.10
CA VAL A 303 -1.35 8.67 3.32
C VAL A 303 0.16 8.47 3.22
N GLU A 304 0.64 8.03 2.04
CA GLU A 304 2.07 7.90 1.73
C GLU A 304 2.82 9.22 1.90
N LEU A 305 2.31 10.32 1.35
CA LEU A 305 2.95 11.65 1.47
C LEU A 305 2.97 12.16 2.92
N VAL A 306 1.88 11.99 3.67
CA VAL A 306 1.84 12.38 5.10
C VAL A 306 2.85 11.55 5.91
N ALA A 307 2.98 10.26 5.62
CA ALA A 307 4.01 9.43 6.25
C ALA A 307 5.42 9.85 5.82
N ALA A 308 5.64 10.18 4.54
CA ALA A 308 6.93 10.61 4.00
C ALA A 308 7.44 11.87 4.71
N TYR A 309 6.54 12.80 5.02
CA TYR A 309 6.86 14.01 5.79
C TYR A 309 7.58 13.70 7.12
N LEU A 310 7.24 12.60 7.81
CA LEU A 310 7.89 12.19 9.07
C LEU A 310 9.37 11.82 8.91
N PHE A 311 9.74 11.29 7.74
CA PHE A 311 11.10 10.85 7.44
C PHE A 311 11.94 12.01 6.90
N LEU A 312 11.32 12.88 6.09
CA LEU A 312 11.97 14.05 5.48
C LEU A 312 12.14 15.22 6.47
N ARG A 313 11.15 15.43 7.35
CA ARG A 313 11.16 16.47 8.39
C ARG A 313 11.05 15.83 9.77
N PRO A 314 12.08 15.11 10.25
CA PRO A 314 11.98 14.31 11.46
C PRO A 314 12.04 15.12 12.77
N PHE A 315 12.35 16.40 12.71
CA PHE A 315 12.56 17.25 13.88
C PHE A 315 11.31 17.32 14.80
N PRO A 316 11.49 17.39 16.13
CA PRO A 316 12.76 17.48 16.87
C PRO A 316 13.47 16.12 17.08
N PHE A 317 12.96 15.03 16.50
CA PHE A 317 13.52 13.68 16.63
C PHE A 317 14.41 13.31 15.42
N HIS A 318 14.72 12.02 15.28
CA HIS A 318 15.34 11.43 14.08
C HIS A 318 14.29 10.77 13.18
N ALA A 319 14.63 10.40 11.95
CA ALA A 319 13.73 9.64 11.09
C ALA A 319 13.30 8.34 11.82
N PRO A 320 12.01 7.94 11.76
CA PRO A 320 11.55 6.73 12.44
C PRO A 320 12.36 5.49 12.05
N SER A 321 12.81 4.72 13.05
CA SER A 321 13.57 3.49 12.85
C SER A 321 12.75 2.22 13.08
N SER A 322 11.55 2.34 13.66
CA SER A 322 10.63 1.23 13.91
C SER A 322 9.22 1.56 13.43
N ARG A 323 8.48 0.52 13.07
CA ARG A 323 7.09 0.62 12.60
C ARG A 323 6.15 1.22 13.66
N VAL A 324 6.31 0.86 14.93
CA VAL A 324 5.47 1.36 16.03
C VAL A 324 5.73 2.84 16.30
N THR A 325 7.00 3.26 16.37
CA THR A 325 7.36 4.67 16.58
C THR A 325 6.91 5.54 15.40
N GLY A 326 7.11 5.07 14.16
CA GLY A 326 6.66 5.80 12.98
C GLY A 326 5.14 5.93 12.94
N PHE A 327 4.40 4.86 13.29
CA PHE A 327 2.95 4.90 13.37
C PHE A 327 2.42 5.84 14.46
N LEU A 328 3.00 5.83 15.66
CA LEU A 328 2.66 6.80 16.72
C LEU A 328 2.87 8.24 16.25
N ARG A 329 3.99 8.50 15.57
CA ARG A 329 4.30 9.83 15.05
C ARG A 329 3.39 10.25 13.91
N PHE A 330 2.95 9.31 13.07
CA PHE A 330 1.94 9.54 12.04
C PHE A 330 0.61 9.99 12.67
N LEU A 331 0.14 9.31 13.70
CA LEU A 331 -1.09 9.68 14.41
C LEU A 331 -0.96 11.08 15.05
N ARG A 332 0.17 11.37 15.69
CA ARG A 332 0.45 12.70 16.25
C ARG A 332 0.44 13.77 15.18
N LEU A 333 1.15 13.56 14.06
CA LEU A 333 1.19 14.49 12.93
C LEU A 333 -0.20 14.78 12.38
N LEU A 334 -1.02 13.76 12.10
CA LEU A 334 -2.40 13.96 11.64
C LEU A 334 -3.23 14.80 12.62
N SER A 335 -3.03 14.59 13.92
CA SER A 335 -3.79 15.28 14.97
C SER A 335 -3.35 16.72 15.23
N SER A 336 -2.07 17.05 15.02
CA SER A 336 -1.47 18.32 15.44
C SER A 336 -1.06 19.24 14.31
N PHE A 337 -0.98 18.76 13.06
CA PHE A 337 -0.62 19.58 11.92
C PHE A 337 -1.71 20.63 11.65
N ASP A 338 -1.30 21.87 11.39
CA ASP A 338 -2.21 22.96 11.08
C ASP A 338 -2.61 22.96 9.60
N TRP A 339 -3.57 22.10 9.28
CA TRP A 339 -4.14 21.98 7.93
C TRP A 339 -4.83 23.26 7.44
N THR A 340 -5.20 24.17 8.35
CA THR A 340 -5.97 25.37 8.00
C THR A 340 -5.05 26.45 7.45
N PHE A 341 -3.90 26.66 8.09
CA PHE A 341 -3.02 27.78 7.78
C PHE A 341 -1.68 27.38 7.17
N SER A 342 -1.38 26.07 7.06
CA SER A 342 -0.11 25.60 6.50
C SER A 342 -0.32 24.55 5.39
N PRO A 343 0.35 24.69 4.22
CA PRO A 343 0.48 23.60 3.27
C PRO A 343 1.52 22.59 3.77
N MET A 344 1.31 21.30 3.50
CA MET A 344 2.33 20.28 3.75
C MET A 344 3.20 20.12 2.51
N ILE A 345 4.46 20.55 2.61
CA ILE A 345 5.44 20.49 1.52
C ILE A 345 6.28 19.22 1.69
N VAL A 346 6.16 18.29 0.74
CA VAL A 346 6.83 16.98 0.75
C VAL A 346 7.87 16.94 -0.37
N ASP A 347 9.11 17.25 -0.01
CA ASP A 347 10.25 17.29 -0.92
C ASP A 347 11.14 16.06 -0.76
N ILE A 348 10.86 15.01 -1.54
CA ILE A 348 11.54 13.71 -1.40
C ILE A 348 12.99 13.80 -1.88
N ASN A 349 13.24 14.55 -2.95
CA ASN A 349 14.55 14.62 -3.61
C ASN A 349 15.35 15.87 -3.22
N ASN A 350 14.78 16.79 -2.44
CA ASN A 350 15.31 18.14 -2.19
C ASN A 350 15.42 18.97 -3.48
N ASP A 351 14.37 18.91 -4.32
CA ASP A 351 14.31 19.60 -5.61
C ASP A 351 13.80 21.05 -5.47
N PHE A 352 13.15 21.40 -4.36
CA PHE A 352 12.53 22.72 -4.22
C PHE A 352 13.53 23.84 -3.96
N ASN A 353 13.29 24.96 -4.61
CA ASN A 353 13.93 26.24 -4.34
C ASN A 353 12.92 27.28 -3.82
N LEU A 354 13.42 28.47 -3.46
CA LEU A 354 12.59 29.56 -2.92
C LEU A 354 11.45 30.00 -3.85
N LYS A 355 11.61 29.86 -5.18
CA LYS A 355 10.55 30.17 -6.15
C LYS A 355 9.44 29.14 -6.06
N ASP A 356 9.79 27.86 -5.91
CA ASP A 356 8.80 26.78 -5.77
C ASP A 356 8.03 26.92 -4.46
N GLU A 357 8.71 27.22 -3.35
CA GLU A 357 8.04 27.48 -2.07
C GLU A 357 7.08 28.67 -2.15
N LYS A 358 7.47 29.74 -2.86
CA LYS A 358 6.60 30.90 -3.08
C LYS A 358 5.37 30.51 -3.92
N GLU A 359 5.57 29.78 -5.01
CA GLU A 359 4.49 29.28 -5.89
C GLU A 359 3.51 28.39 -5.12
N ILE A 360 4.00 27.47 -4.29
CA ILE A 360 3.19 26.59 -3.44
C ILE A 360 2.33 27.41 -2.48
N ASN A 361 2.92 28.42 -1.82
CA ASN A 361 2.19 29.29 -0.90
C ASN A 361 1.13 30.13 -1.63
N GLU A 362 1.43 30.64 -2.83
CA GLU A 362 0.45 31.34 -3.66
C GLU A 362 -0.72 30.43 -4.03
N ASN A 363 -0.45 29.19 -4.50
CA ASN A 363 -1.46 28.18 -4.81
C ASN A 363 -2.30 27.81 -3.58
N PHE A 364 -1.68 27.64 -2.42
CA PHE A 364 -2.37 27.40 -1.16
C PHE A 364 -3.33 28.54 -0.83
N MET A 365 -2.88 29.79 -0.88
CA MET A 365 -3.72 30.96 -0.60
C MET A 365 -4.85 31.14 -1.63
N LEU A 366 -4.65 30.75 -2.89
CA LEU A 366 -5.71 30.72 -3.89
C LEU A 366 -6.75 29.65 -3.58
N SER A 367 -6.33 28.45 -3.20
CA SER A 367 -7.23 27.34 -2.84
C SER A 367 -8.14 27.70 -1.66
N ARG A 368 -7.66 28.50 -0.71
CA ARG A 368 -8.45 29.00 0.43
C ARG A 368 -9.43 30.10 0.04
N ARG A 369 -9.04 31.01 -0.88
CA ARG A 369 -9.89 32.14 -1.32
C ARG A 369 -11.02 31.75 -2.27
N SER A 370 -10.83 30.72 -3.11
CA SER A 370 -11.88 30.25 -4.05
C SER A 370 -13.19 29.94 -3.30
N TYR A 371 -13.08 29.29 -2.15
CA TYR A 371 -14.21 28.97 -1.28
C TYR A 371 -14.89 30.21 -0.69
N GLU A 372 -14.13 31.22 -0.27
CA GLU A 372 -14.68 32.47 0.28
C GLU A 372 -15.55 33.21 -0.75
N GLN A 373 -15.21 33.09 -2.03
CA GLN A 373 -15.92 33.76 -3.13
C GLN A 373 -17.14 32.96 -3.61
N ASN A 374 -17.09 31.63 -3.56
CA ASN A 374 -18.20 30.77 -3.94
C ASN A 374 -18.41 29.64 -2.92
N PRO A 375 -19.43 29.72 -2.05
CA PRO A 375 -19.73 28.70 -1.04
C PRO A 375 -20.06 27.31 -1.62
N HIS A 376 -20.28 27.21 -2.94
CA HIS A 376 -20.47 25.96 -3.65
C HIS A 376 -19.15 25.27 -4.07
N ASP A 377 -18.01 25.97 -3.98
CA ASP A 377 -16.72 25.36 -4.23
C ASP A 377 -16.36 24.39 -3.10
N ILE A 378 -15.70 23.29 -3.45
CA ILE A 378 -15.23 22.32 -2.47
C ILE A 378 -14.01 22.92 -1.79
N GLU A 379 -14.09 23.18 -0.48
CA GLU A 379 -12.93 23.63 0.28
C GLU A 379 -11.97 22.45 0.55
N PRO A 380 -10.76 22.41 -0.03
CA PRO A 380 -9.84 21.29 0.17
C PRO A 380 -9.36 21.30 1.62
N ALA A 381 -9.62 20.25 2.40
CA ALA A 381 -9.23 20.28 3.82
C ALA A 381 -7.71 20.10 3.99
N MET A 382 -7.09 19.30 3.12
CA MET A 382 -5.65 19.05 3.09
C MET A 382 -5.04 19.69 1.85
N PHE A 383 -3.80 20.17 1.97
CA PHE A 383 -3.00 20.65 0.86
C PHE A 383 -1.63 19.96 0.91
N LEU A 384 -1.37 19.06 -0.03
CA LEU A 384 -0.15 18.26 -0.13
C LEU A 384 0.61 18.68 -1.38
N ALA A 385 1.74 19.37 -1.20
CA ALA A 385 2.59 19.81 -2.30
C ALA A 385 3.79 18.89 -2.49
N THR A 386 4.09 18.56 -3.74
CA THR A 386 5.28 17.79 -4.15
C THR A 386 5.93 18.44 -5.37
N SER A 387 7.12 17.98 -5.75
CA SER A 387 7.81 18.53 -6.93
C SER A 387 7.06 18.29 -8.25
N TYR A 388 6.19 17.27 -8.31
CA TYR A 388 5.32 16.99 -9.45
C TYR A 388 3.92 17.61 -9.35
N ASP A 389 3.50 18.08 -8.17
CA ASP A 389 2.19 18.66 -7.92
C ASP A 389 2.27 19.78 -6.86
N LYS A 390 2.53 21.01 -7.32
CA LYS A 390 2.64 22.19 -6.45
C LYS A 390 1.29 22.80 -6.07
N SER A 391 0.20 22.40 -6.75
CA SER A 391 -1.16 22.92 -6.54
C SER A 391 -2.05 21.97 -5.75
N SER A 392 -1.52 20.80 -5.34
CA SER A 392 -2.24 19.78 -4.57
C SER A 392 -3.48 19.26 -5.31
N GLU A 393 -3.37 19.12 -6.63
CA GLU A 393 -4.47 18.71 -7.51
C GLU A 393 -4.70 17.20 -7.53
N ALA A 394 -3.66 16.39 -7.31
CA ALA A 394 -3.71 14.96 -7.54
C ALA A 394 -4.50 14.20 -6.46
N TRP A 395 -4.18 14.43 -5.19
CA TRP A 395 -4.58 13.51 -4.12
C TRP A 395 -5.59 14.08 -3.14
N THR A 396 -5.61 15.40 -2.95
CA THR A 396 -6.40 16.05 -1.88
C THR A 396 -7.27 17.22 -2.35
N LYS A 397 -7.42 17.39 -3.67
CA LYS A 397 -8.20 18.49 -4.27
C LYS A 397 -9.66 18.52 -3.81
N GLN A 398 -10.33 17.36 -3.76
CA GLN A 398 -11.77 17.27 -3.47
C GLN A 398 -12.08 16.62 -2.11
N SER A 399 -11.15 15.85 -1.57
CA SER A 399 -11.36 15.04 -0.37
C SER A 399 -10.04 14.91 0.39
N PRO A 400 -10.05 14.89 1.74
CA PRO A 400 -11.22 14.94 2.62
C PRO A 400 -11.87 16.33 2.73
N SER A 401 -13.12 16.36 3.17
CA SER A 401 -13.77 17.60 3.61
C SER A 401 -13.26 18.01 5.00
N LYS A 402 -13.47 19.28 5.39
CA LYS A 402 -13.07 19.79 6.72
C LYS A 402 -13.63 18.98 7.88
N SER A 403 -14.90 18.56 7.79
CA SER A 403 -15.56 17.78 8.85
C SER A 403 -14.96 16.37 8.95
N VAL A 404 -14.67 15.74 7.81
CA VAL A 404 -14.00 14.44 7.76
C VAL A 404 -12.58 14.55 8.30
N LEU A 405 -11.80 15.56 7.89
CA LEU A 405 -10.45 15.78 8.40
C LEU A 405 -10.43 16.02 9.91
N LYS A 406 -11.36 16.84 10.42
CA LYS A 406 -11.51 17.06 11.88
C LYS A 406 -11.79 15.75 12.62
N ARG A 407 -12.63 14.87 12.05
CA ARG A 407 -12.90 13.53 12.61
C ARG A 407 -11.65 12.65 12.59
N ILE A 408 -10.92 12.62 11.48
CA ILE A 408 -9.64 11.91 11.34
C ILE A 408 -8.66 12.38 12.40
N ALA A 409 -8.47 13.70 12.55
CA ALA A 409 -7.56 14.30 13.53
C ALA A 409 -7.95 13.95 14.97
N SER A 410 -9.25 13.95 15.29
CA SER A 410 -9.75 13.53 16.61
C SER A 410 -9.47 12.06 16.90
N TYR A 411 -9.72 11.17 15.93
CA TYR A 411 -9.44 9.74 16.07
C TYR A 411 -7.93 9.50 16.20
N ALA A 412 -7.13 10.23 15.44
CA ALA A 412 -5.68 10.16 15.47
C ALA A 412 -5.13 10.60 16.84
N LYS A 413 -5.70 11.67 17.43
CA LYS A 413 -5.35 12.12 18.78
C LYS A 413 -5.61 11.04 19.83
N SER A 414 -6.84 10.52 19.89
CA SER A 414 -7.21 9.45 20.83
C SER A 414 -6.39 8.17 20.62
N SER A 415 -6.11 7.80 19.36
CA SER A 415 -5.27 6.65 19.05
C SER A 415 -3.82 6.86 19.47
N ALA A 416 -3.27 8.08 19.33
CA ALA A 416 -1.91 8.40 19.75
C ALA A 416 -1.76 8.36 21.28
N GLU A 417 -2.76 8.85 22.02
CA GLU A 417 -2.82 8.76 23.48
C GLU A 417 -2.91 7.30 23.94
N LEU A 418 -3.81 6.51 23.35
CA LEU A 418 -3.94 5.08 23.63
C LEU A 418 -2.65 4.32 23.33
N LEU A 419 -2.04 4.53 22.16
CA LEU A 419 -0.79 3.88 21.79
C LEU A 419 0.35 4.27 22.73
N THR A 420 0.41 5.53 23.18
CA THR A 420 1.40 5.96 24.18
C THR A 420 1.21 5.20 25.50
N ASN A 421 -0.03 5.05 25.96
CA ASN A 421 -0.33 4.29 27.19
C ASN A 421 0.01 2.81 27.05
N LEU A 422 -0.29 2.18 25.90
CA LEU A 422 0.05 0.79 25.62
C LEU A 422 1.57 0.55 25.59
N ILE A 423 2.34 1.51 25.07
CA ILE A 423 3.80 1.45 25.05
C ILE A 423 4.38 1.50 26.47
N ILE A 424 3.82 2.34 27.35
CA ILE A 424 4.33 2.54 28.71
C ILE A 424 3.88 1.43 29.66
N HIS A 425 2.60 1.04 29.59
CA HIS A 425 1.97 0.14 30.55
C HIS A 425 1.83 -1.31 30.06
N GLY A 426 2.08 -1.57 28.78
CA GLY A 426 2.08 -2.92 28.21
C GLY A 426 0.76 -3.68 28.40
N GLN A 427 0.88 -4.99 28.65
CA GLN A 427 -0.24 -5.92 28.86
C GLN A 427 -0.96 -5.77 30.21
N SER A 428 -0.40 -4.97 31.13
CA SER A 428 -0.99 -4.73 32.45
C SER A 428 -2.09 -3.66 32.43
N GLY A 429 -2.30 -3.01 31.28
CA GLY A 429 -3.35 -2.02 31.07
C GLY A 429 -4.73 -2.63 30.79
N GLN A 430 -5.77 -1.81 30.92
CA GLN A 430 -7.16 -2.21 30.64
C GLN A 430 -7.44 -2.44 29.14
N TYR A 431 -6.61 -1.87 28.26
CA TYR A 431 -6.81 -1.90 26.81
C TYR A 431 -5.79 -2.79 26.13
N THR A 432 -6.20 -3.42 25.03
CA THR A 432 -5.31 -4.22 24.18
C THR A 432 -4.88 -3.46 22.93
N TRP A 433 -3.86 -3.95 22.23
CA TRP A 433 -3.34 -3.31 21.01
C TRP A 433 -4.38 -3.29 19.86
N GLU A 434 -5.29 -4.26 19.85
CA GLU A 434 -6.40 -4.35 18.91
C GLU A 434 -7.33 -3.14 18.98
N CYS A 435 -7.51 -2.52 20.16
CA CYS A 435 -8.35 -1.34 20.36
C CYS A 435 -7.96 -0.18 19.42
N LEU A 436 -6.69 -0.06 19.02
CA LEU A 436 -6.21 0.96 18.09
C LEU A 436 -6.87 0.88 16.70
N TYR A 437 -7.33 -0.30 16.31
CA TYR A 437 -7.96 -0.56 15.00
C TYR A 437 -9.45 -0.83 15.13
N ARG A 438 -10.07 -0.57 16.29
CA ARG A 438 -11.52 -0.68 16.46
C ARG A 438 -12.19 0.68 16.30
N THR A 439 -13.07 0.80 15.31
CA THR A 439 -13.85 2.03 15.09
C THR A 439 -15.06 2.11 16.03
N PRO A 440 -15.28 3.23 16.72
CA PRO A 440 -16.50 3.45 17.49
C PRO A 440 -17.68 3.70 16.53
N LEU A 441 -18.57 2.71 16.42
CA LEU A 441 -19.73 2.73 15.52
C LEU A 441 -20.89 3.60 16.03
N SER A 442 -20.86 4.03 17.30
CA SER A 442 -21.87 4.90 17.91
C SER A 442 -21.96 6.30 17.27
N ASN A 443 -20.95 6.69 16.50
CA ASN A 443 -20.85 8.00 15.85
C ASN A 443 -21.53 8.04 14.46
N TYR A 444 -22.23 6.97 14.07
CA TYR A 444 -22.91 6.85 12.77
C TYR A 444 -24.42 6.73 12.98
N ASP A 445 -25.18 7.44 12.15
CA ASP A 445 -26.65 7.41 12.19
C ASP A 445 -27.22 6.02 11.83
N ALA A 446 -26.52 5.29 10.95
CA ALA A 446 -26.86 3.93 10.55
C ALA A 446 -25.59 3.14 10.20
N VAL A 447 -25.63 1.84 10.49
CA VAL A 447 -24.57 0.88 10.15
C VAL A 447 -25.20 -0.28 9.38
N ILE A 448 -24.71 -0.51 8.16
CA ILE A 448 -25.06 -1.67 7.35
C ILE A 448 -23.94 -2.68 7.51
N LEU A 449 -24.26 -3.91 7.89
CA LEU A 449 -23.30 -5.02 8.00
C LEU A 449 -23.36 -5.89 6.73
N LEU A 450 -22.22 -6.11 6.07
CA LEU A 450 -22.12 -7.04 4.95
C LEU A 450 -21.72 -8.43 5.47
N HIS A 451 -22.28 -9.45 4.82
CA HIS A 451 -21.96 -10.85 5.06
C HIS A 451 -20.48 -11.13 4.77
N LYS A 452 -19.72 -11.58 5.78
CA LYS A 452 -18.27 -11.79 5.69
C LYS A 452 -17.91 -12.76 4.57
N GLU A 453 -18.65 -13.85 4.46
CA GLU A 453 -18.49 -14.91 3.47
C GLU A 453 -18.80 -14.47 2.04
N LYS A 454 -19.30 -13.24 1.84
CA LYS A 454 -19.56 -12.64 0.52
C LYS A 454 -18.58 -11.52 0.16
N LEU A 455 -17.61 -11.21 1.02
CA LEU A 455 -16.51 -10.29 0.71
C LEU A 455 -15.47 -10.98 -0.18
N CYS A 456 -14.86 -10.27 -1.13
CA CYS A 456 -13.81 -10.84 -2.00
C CYS A 456 -12.63 -11.43 -1.24
N ARG A 457 -12.26 -10.78 -0.13
CA ARG A 457 -11.11 -11.18 0.70
C ARG A 457 -11.57 -11.19 2.16
N PRO A 458 -12.27 -12.26 2.59
CA PRO A 458 -12.83 -12.34 3.94
C PRO A 458 -11.75 -12.47 5.02
N HIS A 459 -10.55 -12.94 4.65
CA HIS A 459 -9.38 -13.07 5.52
C HIS A 459 -8.71 -11.73 5.83
N HIS A 460 -8.95 -10.66 5.05
CA HIS A 460 -8.47 -9.31 5.36
C HIS A 460 -9.29 -8.60 6.45
N VAL A 461 -10.36 -9.23 6.96
CA VAL A 461 -11.20 -8.67 8.03
C VAL A 461 -10.45 -8.81 9.35
N LEU A 462 -10.10 -7.70 10.01
CA LEU A 462 -9.42 -7.75 11.32
C LEU A 462 -10.34 -8.33 12.40
N PHE A 463 -11.59 -7.88 12.38
CA PHE A 463 -12.52 -8.12 13.46
C PHE A 463 -13.89 -8.49 12.85
N PRO A 464 -14.50 -9.63 13.20
CA PRO A 464 -15.84 -9.95 12.71
C PRO A 464 -16.84 -8.88 13.16
N ALA A 465 -17.88 -8.60 12.39
CA ALA A 465 -18.95 -7.69 12.82
C ALA A 465 -19.90 -8.42 13.75
N GLU A 466 -20.05 -7.95 14.98
CA GLU A 466 -21.17 -8.31 15.85
C GLU A 466 -21.84 -7.02 16.35
N ILE A 467 -23.15 -7.08 16.57
CA ILE A 467 -23.95 -5.94 17.05
C ILE A 467 -24.06 -6.08 18.57
N PRO A 468 -23.24 -5.41 19.40
CA PRO A 468 -23.45 -5.50 20.84
C PRO A 468 -24.58 -4.58 21.29
N ASN A 469 -24.75 -3.39 20.69
CA ASN A 469 -25.59 -2.32 21.26
C ASN A 469 -26.48 -1.56 20.25
N GLY A 470 -26.75 -2.13 19.07
CA GLY A 470 -27.63 -1.53 18.05
C GLY A 470 -28.97 -2.26 17.90
N LYS A 471 -30.05 -1.54 17.60
CA LYS A 471 -31.31 -2.17 17.16
C LYS A 471 -31.10 -2.70 15.74
N LEU A 472 -31.04 -4.02 15.56
CA LEU A 472 -31.03 -4.63 14.24
C LEU A 472 -32.29 -4.19 13.48
N VAL A 473 -32.12 -3.35 12.46
CA VAL A 473 -33.25 -2.80 11.69
C VAL A 473 -33.64 -3.74 10.56
N ILE A 474 -32.65 -4.30 9.85
CA ILE A 474 -32.85 -5.15 8.66
C ILE A 474 -31.74 -6.21 8.61
N GLN A 475 -32.10 -7.45 8.26
CA GLN A 475 -31.16 -8.51 7.93
C GLN A 475 -31.43 -9.01 6.51
N GLY A 476 -30.49 -8.77 5.59
CA GLY A 476 -30.57 -9.28 4.23
C GLY A 476 -30.18 -10.75 4.16
N LYS A 477 -30.79 -11.51 3.24
CA LYS A 477 -30.32 -12.86 2.90
C LYS A 477 -29.15 -12.76 1.91
N PRO A 478 -28.03 -13.45 2.14
CA PRO A 478 -26.91 -13.42 1.20
C PRO A 478 -27.30 -14.10 -0.13
N SER A 479 -26.87 -13.53 -1.26
CA SER A 479 -27.04 -14.16 -2.58
C SER A 479 -26.14 -15.39 -2.71
N ASN A 480 -26.60 -16.39 -3.48
CA ASN A 480 -25.82 -17.57 -3.86
C ASN A 480 -24.99 -17.37 -5.15
N ASP A 481 -25.09 -16.20 -5.79
CA ASP A 481 -24.45 -15.94 -7.09
C ASP A 481 -22.94 -15.74 -6.99
N PHE A 482 -22.45 -15.29 -5.82
CA PHE A 482 -21.03 -15.04 -5.58
C PHE A 482 -20.47 -15.89 -4.44
N HIS A 483 -19.31 -16.48 -4.71
CA HIS A 483 -18.47 -17.14 -3.73
C HIS A 483 -17.04 -16.61 -3.84
N PRO A 484 -16.42 -16.15 -2.73
CA PRO A 484 -15.08 -15.57 -2.77
C PRO A 484 -13.99 -16.59 -3.07
N TYR A 485 -14.30 -17.87 -2.91
CA TYR A 485 -13.41 -18.96 -3.26
C TYR A 485 -14.12 -19.98 -4.14
N MET A 486 -13.40 -20.46 -5.16
CA MET A 486 -13.83 -21.55 -6.02
C MET A 486 -13.00 -22.81 -5.74
N PRO A 487 -13.60 -24.01 -5.86
CA PRO A 487 -12.87 -25.27 -5.69
C PRO A 487 -11.91 -25.51 -6.86
N LEU A 488 -10.69 -25.95 -6.55
CA LEU A 488 -9.62 -26.24 -7.51
C LEU A 488 -9.16 -27.70 -7.51
N SER A 489 -9.81 -28.58 -6.73
CA SER A 489 -9.43 -29.99 -6.69
C SER A 489 -9.65 -30.68 -8.03
N LYS A 490 -8.74 -31.60 -8.39
CA LYS A 490 -8.82 -32.39 -9.64
C LYS A 490 -10.12 -33.21 -9.79
N SER A 491 -10.81 -33.49 -8.68
CA SER A 491 -12.11 -34.17 -8.66
C SER A 491 -13.28 -33.28 -9.08
N VAL A 492 -13.13 -31.95 -9.00
CA VAL A 492 -14.19 -30.96 -9.24
C VAL A 492 -13.92 -30.16 -10.51
N VAL A 493 -12.64 -29.90 -10.83
CA VAL A 493 -12.22 -29.15 -12.02
C VAL A 493 -12.08 -30.07 -13.22
N ARG A 494 -12.95 -29.89 -14.23
CA ARG A 494 -12.86 -30.61 -15.53
C ARG A 494 -11.71 -30.08 -16.41
N SER A 495 -11.49 -28.77 -16.37
CA SER A 495 -10.45 -28.06 -17.12
C SER A 495 -10.01 -26.82 -16.36
N LEU A 496 -8.69 -26.58 -16.29
CA LEU A 496 -8.13 -25.37 -15.70
C LEU A 496 -8.48 -24.12 -16.53
N HIS A 497 -8.68 -24.28 -17.84
CA HIS A 497 -9.14 -23.21 -18.72
C HIS A 497 -10.52 -22.72 -18.30
N ASP A 498 -11.53 -23.60 -18.27
CA ASP A 498 -12.91 -23.26 -17.87
C ASP A 498 -13.00 -22.67 -16.46
N THR A 499 -12.03 -23.01 -15.60
CA THR A 499 -11.97 -22.48 -14.24
C THR A 499 -11.33 -21.09 -14.21
N ARG A 500 -10.36 -20.82 -15.08
CA ARG A 500 -9.81 -19.49 -15.30
C ARG A 500 -10.84 -18.53 -15.87
N ASP A 501 -11.71 -18.99 -16.77
CA ASP A 501 -12.79 -18.18 -17.36
C ASP A 501 -13.82 -17.70 -16.31
N LYS A 502 -13.83 -18.33 -15.12
CA LYS A 502 -14.66 -17.93 -13.97
C LYS A 502 -13.96 -16.92 -13.06
N LEU A 503 -12.70 -16.59 -13.31
CA LEU A 503 -12.01 -15.55 -12.55
C LEU A 503 -12.64 -14.19 -12.83
N LEU A 504 -12.87 -13.47 -11.75
CA LEU A 504 -13.31 -12.10 -11.80
C LEU A 504 -12.07 -11.22 -11.68
N VAL A 505 -11.46 -10.93 -12.83
CA VAL A 505 -10.25 -10.09 -12.96
C VAL A 505 -10.64 -8.62 -12.73
N ASN A 506 -9.86 -7.92 -11.92
CA ASN A 506 -10.06 -6.53 -11.53
C ASN A 506 -11.45 -6.19 -10.95
N PHE A 507 -12.11 -7.17 -10.31
CA PHE A 507 -13.47 -7.01 -9.82
C PHE A 507 -13.57 -7.18 -8.30
N ASP A 508 -14.11 -6.15 -7.62
CA ASP A 508 -14.47 -6.20 -6.18
C ASP A 508 -15.97 -5.87 -6.01
N PRO A 509 -16.86 -6.88 -5.82
CA PRO A 509 -18.28 -6.68 -5.57
C PRO A 509 -18.61 -5.69 -4.44
N THR A 510 -17.75 -5.57 -3.43
CA THR A 510 -17.99 -4.60 -2.34
C THR A 510 -17.78 -3.18 -2.84
N ALA A 511 -16.73 -2.93 -3.62
CA ALA A 511 -16.47 -1.62 -4.21
C ALA A 511 -17.59 -1.19 -5.16
N TYR A 512 -18.04 -2.11 -6.03
CA TYR A 512 -19.17 -1.86 -6.94
C TYR A 512 -20.48 -1.61 -6.18
N PHE A 513 -20.78 -2.41 -5.15
CA PHE A 513 -21.96 -2.20 -4.32
C PHE A 513 -21.97 -0.81 -3.67
N LEU A 514 -20.83 -0.35 -3.13
CA LEU A 514 -20.71 0.99 -2.55
C LEU A 514 -20.83 2.10 -3.59
N ARG A 515 -20.27 1.91 -4.78
CA ARG A 515 -20.40 2.85 -5.89
C ARG A 515 -21.87 3.01 -6.28
N ASP A 516 -22.58 1.90 -6.45
CA ASP A 516 -24.01 1.91 -6.78
C ASP A 516 -24.84 2.57 -5.68
N LEU A 517 -24.52 2.31 -4.41
CA LEU A 517 -25.17 2.99 -3.28
C LEU A 517 -24.94 4.50 -3.31
N LYS A 518 -23.71 4.96 -3.55
CA LYS A 518 -23.38 6.39 -3.66
C LYS A 518 -24.16 7.06 -4.80
N VAL A 519 -24.21 6.42 -5.97
CA VAL A 519 -24.93 6.94 -7.15
C VAL A 519 -26.44 7.00 -6.89
N LYS A 520 -27.04 5.93 -6.36
CA LYS A 520 -28.51 5.85 -6.16
C LYS A 520 -29.02 6.75 -5.05
N SER A 521 -28.24 6.92 -3.98
CA SER A 521 -28.70 7.65 -2.79
C SER A 521 -28.50 9.18 -2.87
N LYS A 522 -27.73 9.69 -3.85
CA LYS A 522 -27.25 11.09 -3.88
C LYS A 522 -26.57 11.55 -2.56
N LEU A 523 -26.19 10.62 -1.67
CA LEU A 523 -25.55 10.91 -0.39
C LEU A 523 -24.04 10.98 -0.59
N SER A 524 -23.45 12.11 -0.18
CA SER A 524 -22.03 12.43 -0.40
C SER A 524 -21.06 11.75 0.57
N SER A 525 -21.53 10.94 1.54
CA SER A 525 -20.69 10.42 2.62
C SER A 525 -21.00 8.97 3.00
N PHE A 526 -20.38 8.01 2.29
CA PHE A 526 -20.22 6.64 2.79
C PHE A 526 -18.75 6.37 3.07
N GLY A 527 -18.42 6.10 4.34
CA GLY A 527 -17.18 5.43 4.71
C GLY A 527 -17.43 3.93 4.79
N CYS A 528 -16.58 3.11 4.18
CA CYS A 528 -16.71 1.65 4.24
C CYS A 528 -15.43 1.00 4.72
N ILE A 529 -15.56 0.10 5.70
CA ILE A 529 -14.55 -0.86 6.12
C ILE A 529 -15.21 -2.16 6.44
N ARG A 530 -14.44 -3.20 6.13
CA ARG A 530 -14.55 -4.59 6.55
C ARG A 530 -14.42 -4.72 8.08
N TYR A 531 -15.51 -4.33 8.73
CA TYR A 531 -16.09 -4.61 10.06
C TYR A 531 -15.24 -4.82 11.33
N VAL A 532 -15.91 -4.55 12.45
CA VAL A 532 -15.43 -4.51 13.85
C VAL A 532 -16.48 -5.06 14.82
N ASN A 533 -16.05 -5.83 15.81
CA ASN A 533 -16.81 -6.19 17.02
C ASN A 533 -16.41 -5.28 18.20
N PRO A 534 -17.33 -4.84 19.04
CA PRO A 534 -17.11 -4.45 20.43
C PRO A 534 -17.58 -5.58 21.37
N LEU A 535 -16.66 -6.25 22.07
CA LEU A 535 -17.01 -7.01 23.27
C LEU A 535 -16.25 -6.46 24.47
N SER A 536 -17.05 -6.22 25.51
CA SER A 536 -16.74 -5.85 26.88
C SER A 536 -15.46 -6.47 27.47
N MET A 537 -14.48 -5.64 27.83
CA MET A 537 -14.24 -5.13 29.19
C MET A 537 -13.23 -3.98 29.15
#